data_AF-A0A2N1GBZ4-F1
#
_entry.id   AF-A0A2N1GBZ4-F1
#
_cell.length_a   1.000
_cell.length_b   1.000
_cell.length_c   1.000
_cell.angle_alpha   90.00
_cell.angle_beta   90.00
_cell.angle_gamma   90.00
#
_symmetry.space_group_name_H-M   'P 1'
#
loop_
_entity.id
_entity.type
_entity.pdbx_description
1 polymer ?
#
loop_
_entity_poly.entity_id
_entity_poly.type
_entity_poly.pdbx_seq_one_letter_code
_entity_poly.pdbx_strand_id
1 'polypeptide(L)' 'MKKTIFYASIITILYLIYIITNIFVYHYEKLNNYGNGFLIGKILLLLISGFVVYKTNPFKQKSEKRN' A
#
# COMPACT_ATOMS: atom_id res chain seq x y z
N MET A 1 17.29 9.38 3.33
CA MET A 1 16.94 8.00 2.94
C MET A 1 15.61 7.51 3.51
N LYS A 2 15.35 7.54 4.83
CA LYS A 2 14.04 7.10 5.38
C LYS A 2 12.84 7.92 4.88
N LYS A 3 13.00 9.24 4.70
CA LYS A 3 11.95 10.14 4.18
C LYS A 3 11.58 9.87 2.72
N THR A 4 12.57 9.63 1.85
CA THR A 4 12.33 9.31 0.44
C THR A 4 11.62 7.97 0.28
N ILE A 5 12.03 6.96 1.05
CA ILE A 5 11.35 5.65 1.09
C ILE A 5 9.90 5.80 1.57
N PHE A 6 9.66 6.66 2.57
CA PHE A 6 8.31 6.95 3.08
C PHE A 6 7.42 7.58 2.01
N TYR A 7 7.87 8.66 1.36
CA TYR A 7 7.09 9.31 0.30
C TYR A 7 6.88 8.42 -0.93
N ALA A 8 7.91 7.67 -1.34
CA ALA A 8 7.78 6.70 -2.43
C ALA A 8 6.76 5.60 -2.09
N SER A 9 6.79 5.08 -0.86
CA SER A 9 5.84 4.07 -0.40
C SER A 9 4.40 4.60 -0.36
N ILE A 10 4.20 5.88 0.00
CA ILE A 10 2.88 6.53 -0.07
C ILE A 10 2.35 6.58 -1.50
N ILE A 11 3.18 6.99 -2.47
CA ILE A 11 2.79 7.03 -3.89
C ILE A 11 2.44 5.61 -4.37
N THR A 12 3.22 4.61 -3.99
CA THR A 12 2.94 3.20 -4.29
C THR A 12 1.61 2.74 -3.70
N ILE A 13 1.27 3.14 -2.47
CA ILE A 13 -0.01 2.82 -1.85
C ILE A 13 -1.17 3.45 -2.63
N LEU A 14 -1.07 4.74 -2.99
CA LEU A 14 -2.09 5.41 -3.80
C LEU A 14 -2.33 4.68 -5.13
N TYR A 15 -1.25 4.26 -5.79
CA TYR A 15 -1.33 3.50 -7.04
C TYR A 15 -1.96 2.11 -6.85
N LEU A 16 -1.62 1.41 -5.76
CA LEU A 16 -2.22 0.13 -5.42
C LEU A 16 -3.72 0.25 -5.13
N ILE A 17 -4.13 1.28 -4.40
CA ILE A 17 -5.54 1.58 -4.13
C ILE A 17 -6.28 1.81 -5.46
N TYR A 18 -5.73 2.64 -6.34
CA TYR A 18 -6.33 2.88 -7.65
C TYR A 18 -6.55 1.58 -8.44
N ILE A 19 -5.56 0.68 -8.47
CA ILE A 19 -5.70 -0.61 -9.14
C ILE A 19 -6.78 -1.46 -8.49
N ILE A 20 -6.80 -1.57 -7.16
CA ILE A 20 -7.78 -2.38 -6.44
C ILE A 20 -9.20 -1.84 -6.70
N THR A 21 -9.40 -0.52 -6.58
CA THR A 21 -10.68 0.13 -6.87
C THR A 21 -11.10 -0.07 -8.32
N ASN A 22 -10.17 0.05 -9.28
CA ASN A 22 -10.46 -0.18 -10.69
C ASN A 22 -10.93 -1.62 -10.95
N ILE A 23 -10.30 -2.59 -10.28
CA ILE A 23 -10.72 -4.00 -10.38
C ILE A 23 -12.11 -4.19 -9.78
N PHE A 24 -12.37 -3.64 -8.59
CA PHE A 24 -13.66 -3.73 -7.91
C PHE A 24 -14.81 -3.04 -8.65
N VAL A 25 -14.57 -1.89 -9.29
CA VAL A 25 -15.63 -1.11 -9.94
C VAL A 25 -15.88 -1.59 -11.37
N TYR A 26 -14.83 -1.89 -12.14
CA TYR A 26 -14.96 -2.13 -13.58
C TYR A 26 -14.78 -3.60 -13.99
N HIS A 27 -14.15 -4.42 -13.15
CA HIS A 27 -13.76 -5.79 -13.53
C HIS A 27 -14.27 -6.85 -12.54
N TYR A 28 -15.11 -6.48 -11.57
CA TYR A 28 -15.61 -7.41 -10.56
C TYR A 28 -16.45 -8.54 -11.16
N GLU A 29 -17.28 -8.23 -12.16
CA GLU A 29 -18.08 -9.26 -12.86
C GLU A 29 -17.25 -10.21 -13.72
N LYS A 30 -16.00 -9.82 -14.06
CA LYS A 30 -15.05 -10.63 -14.83
C LYS A 30 -14.00 -11.31 -13.95
N LEU A 31 -14.16 -11.26 -12.63
CA LEU A 31 -13.19 -11.80 -11.69
C LEU A 31 -13.28 -13.34 -11.69
N ASN A 32 -12.38 -13.99 -12.42
CA ASN A 32 -12.17 -15.43 -12.33
C ASN A 32 -11.21 -15.77 -11.17
N ASN A 33 -10.96 -17.06 -10.94
CA ASN A 33 -10.04 -17.52 -9.89
C ASN A 33 -8.64 -16.89 -9.96
N TYR A 34 -8.11 -16.65 -11.17
CA TYR A 34 -6.84 -15.96 -11.37
C TYR A 34 -6.92 -14.47 -11.00
N GLY A 35 -7.99 -13.78 -11.41
CA GLY A 35 -8.25 -12.39 -11.04
C GLY A 35 -8.40 -12.21 -9.53
N ASN A 36 -9.02 -13.17 -8.86
CA ASN A 36 -9.14 -13.19 -7.41
C ASN A 36 -7.76 -13.36 -6.72
N GLY A 37 -6.93 -14.28 -7.23
CA GLY A 37 -5.55 -14.43 -6.76
C GLY A 37 -4.70 -13.17 -6.97
N PHE A 38 -4.85 -12.51 -8.11
CA PHE A 38 -4.19 -11.22 -8.39
C PHE A 38 -4.64 -10.12 -7.43
N LEU A 39 -5.94 -10.02 -7.15
CA LEU A 39 -6.50 -9.07 -6.19
C LEU A 39 -5.95 -9.31 -4.78
N ILE A 40 -5.94 -10.57 -4.33
CA ILE A 40 -5.37 -10.98 -3.04
C ILE A 40 -3.88 -10.59 -2.97
N GLY A 41 -3.11 -10.82 -4.03
CA GLY A 41 -1.72 -10.40 -4.11
C GLY A 41 -1.53 -8.88 -3.97
N LYS A 42 -2.40 -8.08 -4.62
CA LYS A 42 -2.40 -6.61 -4.50
C LYS A 42 -2.69 -6.15 -3.08
N ILE A 43 -3.67 -6.77 -2.42
CA ILE A 43 -4.04 -6.50 -1.02
C ILE A 43 -2.87 -6.84 -0.09
N LEU A 44 -2.21 -7.98 -0.30
CA LEU A 44 -1.04 -8.38 0.47
C LEU A 44 0.11 -7.36 0.30
N LEU A 45 0.36 -6.92 -0.93
CA LEU A 45 1.38 -5.90 -1.24
C LEU A 45 1.05 -4.55 -0.59
N LEU A 46 -0.22 -4.19 -0.52
CA LEU A 46 -0.70 -2.99 0.16
C LEU A 46 -0.44 -3.05 1.67
N LEU A 47 -0.69 -4.20 2.32
CA LEU A 47 -0.37 -4.41 3.73
C LEU A 47 1.13 -4.30 4.01
N ILE A 48 1.97 -4.92 3.17
CA ILE A 48 3.43 -4.84 3.31
C ILE A 48 3.91 -3.40 3.14
N SER A 49 3.40 -2.69 2.12
CA SER A 49 3.75 -1.29 1.88
C SER A 49 3.30 -0.40 3.04
N GLY A 50 2.10 -0.63 3.59
CA GLY A 50 1.60 0.05 4.78
C GLY A 50 2.49 -0.19 6.01
N PHE A 51 2.96 -1.42 6.21
CA PHE A 51 3.90 -1.74 7.27
C PHE A 51 5.25 -1.03 7.10
N VAL A 52 5.78 -0.98 5.86
CA VAL A 52 7.00 -0.23 5.55
C VAL A 52 6.82 1.24 5.84
N VAL A 53 5.69 1.86 5.45
CA VAL A 53 5.36 3.25 5.78
C VAL A 53 5.31 3.47 7.29
N TYR A 54 4.62 2.58 8.02
CA TYR A 54 4.53 2.68 9.48
C TYR A 54 5.90 2.60 10.17
N LYS A 55 6.76 1.66 9.75
CA LYS A 55 8.11 1.47 10.32
C LYS A 55 9.07 2.59 9.92
N THR A 56 8.97 3.08 8.68
CA THR A 56 9.85 4.15 8.17
C THR A 56 9.35 5.55 8.48
N ASN A 57 8.18 5.67 9.12
CA ASN A 57 7.54 6.94 9.46
C ASN A 57 8.50 7.85 10.26
N PRO A 58 9.02 8.92 9.64
CA PRO A 58 9.97 9.81 10.30
C PRO A 58 9.32 10.70 11.36
N PHE A 59 7.99 10.83 11.35
CA PHE A 59 7.25 11.66 12.31
C PHE A 59 7.09 10.98 13.67
N LYS A 60 7.02 9.64 13.71
CA LYS A 60 6.94 8.87 14.97
C LYS A 60 8.27 8.92 15.75
N GLN A 61 9.41 8.79 15.07
CA GLN A 61 10.74 8.84 15.69
C GLN A 61 11.13 10.24 16.23
N LYS A 62 10.50 11.32 15.74
CA LYS A 62 10.80 12.68 16.22
C LYS A 62 10.10 13.01 17.54
N SER A 63 8.97 12.34 17.82
CA SER A 63 8.22 12.44 19.08
C SER A 63 8.94 11.73 20.23
N GLU A 64 9.55 10.59 19.95
CA GLU A 64 10.21 9.74 20.96
C GLU A 64 11.57 10.29 21.42
N LYS A 65 12.26 11.04 20.56
CA LYS A 65 13.53 11.71 20.90
C LYS A 65 13.37 13.02 21.69
N ARG A 66 12.14 13.47 21.94
CA ARG A 66 11.84 14.76 22.59
C ARG A 66 11.31 14.60 24.02
N ASN A 67 11.24 13.38 24.53
CA ASN A 67 10.94 13.04 25.93
C ASN A 67 12.19 12.51 26.61
#